data_AF-A0A931CAU7-F1
#
_entry.id   AF-A0A931CAU7-F1
#
_cell.length_a   1.000
_cell.length_b   1.000
_cell.length_c   1.000
_cell.angle_alpha   90.00
_cell.angle_beta   90.00
_cell.angle_gamma   90.00
#
_symmetry.space_group_name_H-M   'P 1'
#
loop_
_entity.id
_entity.type
_entity.pdbx_description
1 polymer ?
#
loop_
_entity_poly.entity_id
_entity_poly.type
_entity_poly.pdbx_seq_one_letter_code
_entity_poly.pdbx_strand_id
1 'polypeptide(L)'
;MIDDFATWVPLLRLLRLDSGGRAHGQISRGSWSVPTSGQDMSAEFDAVGRVHAALKAGGLGSISFAVESQSPGRLVLHLLDNGPAVEDGLGPYPGSLVLVDGAVPEPWRRLPEPVDAAPAPTADPALLERTLRERLPGAIGATDAEIAAAEARLGIALPAELKALYRVTRWGEDYETAERVSAAVGCELFSLDDLYVADAASRPCPWQFAATEAVSTPPGAAVQGLVGSPGWLAFGDNGGGDRLAIDLTPGPSGHLGQIIMIDHERNIGAGLLAGSLTDMVVNRRRAWRSEGTGEPLVARVNIRALPSIEAAVDPRLEVLGIGVWNGAPLSLAPVMGLPRLRTLTAYPGTLADPLEIAQLTGLEFLRLGVAEWRALLDAGAVPRGLSAAGIEVPGAPDPLPIVALANEILARWGRPQITDTILEGAV
;
A
#
# COMPACT_ATOMS: atom_id res chain seq x y z
N MET A 1 23.76 19.28 -9.29
CA MET A 1 22.55 19.36 -8.44
C MET A 1 21.37 18.84 -9.25
N ILE A 2 20.23 18.55 -8.64
CA ILE A 2 19.07 18.02 -9.38
C ILE A 2 18.45 19.06 -10.33
N ASP A 3 18.56 20.34 -9.98
CA ASP A 3 18.14 21.53 -10.72
C ASP A 3 19.19 22.05 -11.72
N ASP A 4 20.26 21.29 -11.98
CA ASP A 4 21.27 21.63 -12.98
C ASP A 4 20.98 20.88 -14.29
N PHE A 5 20.75 21.62 -15.38
CA PHE A 5 20.49 21.04 -16.71
C PHE A 5 21.58 20.05 -17.13
N ALA A 6 22.84 20.29 -16.76
CA ALA A 6 23.96 19.40 -17.10
C ALA A 6 23.85 18.00 -16.47
N THR A 7 23.12 17.86 -15.35
CA THR A 7 22.79 16.56 -14.75
C THR A 7 21.92 15.71 -15.70
N TRP A 8 21.03 16.37 -16.43
CA TRP A 8 20.00 15.74 -17.27
C TRP A 8 20.43 15.51 -18.72
N VAL A 9 21.44 16.24 -19.21
CA VAL A 9 21.95 16.14 -20.60
C VAL A 9 22.13 14.69 -21.09
N PRO A 10 22.76 13.75 -20.35
CA PRO A 10 22.90 12.37 -20.82
C PRO A 10 21.56 11.70 -21.11
N LEU A 11 20.56 11.88 -20.24
CA LEU A 11 19.23 11.32 -20.41
C LEU A 11 18.49 11.99 -21.57
N LEU A 12 18.56 13.32 -21.65
CA LEU A 12 17.90 14.09 -22.71
C LEU A 12 18.37 13.70 -24.12
N ARG A 13 19.66 13.34 -24.29
CA ARG A 13 20.19 12.83 -25.57
C ARG A 13 19.56 11.51 -26.01
N LEU A 14 19.16 10.66 -25.05
CA LEU A 14 18.55 9.37 -25.33
C LEU A 14 17.10 9.49 -25.82
N LEU A 15 16.42 10.59 -25.48
CA LEU A 15 15.01 10.81 -25.87
C LEU A 15 14.82 11.08 -27.37
N ARG A 16 15.85 11.56 -28.07
CA ARG A 16 15.84 11.83 -29.53
C ARG A 16 14.59 12.58 -30.01
N LEU A 17 14.22 13.65 -29.32
CA LEU A 17 13.02 14.42 -29.65
C LEU A 17 13.21 15.24 -30.93
N ASP A 18 12.28 15.09 -31.87
CA ASP A 18 12.13 15.99 -33.03
C ASP A 18 11.64 17.38 -32.57
N SER A 19 11.63 18.36 -33.48
CA SER A 19 11.10 19.70 -33.19
C SER A 19 9.61 19.63 -32.82
N GLY A 20 9.22 20.19 -31.67
CA GLY A 20 7.88 20.06 -31.11
C GLY A 20 7.59 18.70 -30.45
N GLY A 21 8.58 17.81 -30.40
CA GLY A 21 8.49 16.53 -29.68
C GLY A 21 8.39 16.73 -28.18
N ARG A 22 7.62 15.86 -27.53
CA ARG A 22 7.44 15.82 -26.07
C ARG A 22 7.74 14.44 -25.52
N ALA A 23 8.31 14.41 -24.32
CA ALA A 23 8.53 13.19 -23.55
C ALA A 23 8.33 13.48 -22.07
N HIS A 24 7.95 12.45 -21.32
CA HIS A 24 7.82 12.55 -19.87
C HIS A 24 8.21 11.24 -19.23
N GLY A 25 8.59 11.30 -17.96
CA GLY A 25 9.01 10.14 -17.21
C GLY A 25 9.12 10.42 -15.73
N GLN A 26 9.57 9.42 -14.99
CA GLN A 26 9.77 9.50 -13.56
C GLN A 26 11.05 8.74 -13.19
N ILE A 27 11.80 9.27 -12.25
CA ILE A 27 12.99 8.61 -11.69
C ILE A 27 12.83 8.59 -10.17
N SER A 28 12.89 7.41 -9.57
CA SER A 28 12.79 7.19 -8.12
C SER A 28 13.98 6.36 -7.63
N ARG A 29 14.21 6.30 -6.31
CA ARG A 29 15.36 5.54 -5.75
C ARG A 29 15.43 4.06 -6.15
N GLY A 30 14.29 3.43 -6.46
CA GLY A 30 14.21 1.99 -6.73
C GLY A 30 13.76 1.63 -8.16
N SER A 31 13.27 2.59 -8.93
CA SER A 31 12.72 2.36 -10.27
C SER A 31 12.70 3.64 -11.09
N TRP A 32 12.64 3.51 -12.41
CA TRP A 32 12.40 4.64 -13.30
C TRP A 32 11.50 4.23 -14.46
N SER A 33 10.86 5.23 -15.06
CA SER A 33 10.15 5.14 -16.32
C SER A 33 10.66 6.26 -17.21
N VAL A 34 11.38 5.90 -18.28
CA VAL A 34 11.92 6.83 -19.26
C VAL A 34 11.49 6.38 -20.65
N PRO A 35 11.05 7.29 -21.55
CA PRO A 35 10.56 6.92 -22.86
C PRO A 35 11.71 6.77 -23.85
N THR A 36 12.61 5.82 -23.58
CA THR A 36 13.74 5.45 -24.47
C THR A 36 13.34 4.26 -25.34
N SER A 37 14.06 4.04 -26.45
CA SER A 37 13.82 2.89 -27.32
C SER A 37 14.35 1.56 -26.74
N GLY A 38 14.95 1.56 -25.54
CA GLY A 38 15.56 0.40 -24.90
C GLY A 38 16.75 -0.22 -25.66
N GLN A 39 17.23 0.42 -26.72
CA GLN A 39 18.26 -0.13 -27.61
C GLN A 39 19.68 -0.08 -27.01
N ASP A 40 19.91 0.81 -26.04
CA ASP A 40 21.19 0.94 -25.33
C ASP A 40 20.94 1.05 -23.82
N MET A 41 20.72 -0.11 -23.19
CA MET A 41 20.47 -0.20 -21.75
C MET A 41 21.64 0.37 -20.94
N SER A 42 22.89 0.17 -21.37
CA SER A 42 24.05 0.67 -20.59
C SER A 42 24.04 2.20 -20.50
N ALA A 43 23.81 2.88 -21.63
CA ALA A 43 23.73 4.34 -21.65
C ALA A 43 22.54 4.87 -20.84
N GLU A 44 21.42 4.16 -20.83
CA GLU A 44 20.26 4.49 -20.00
C GLU A 44 20.58 4.36 -18.51
N PHE A 45 21.18 3.25 -18.08
CA PHE A 45 21.59 3.04 -16.69
C PHE A 45 22.57 4.11 -16.22
N ASP A 46 23.55 4.50 -17.04
CA ASP A 46 24.51 5.55 -16.70
C ASP A 46 23.83 6.93 -16.59
N ALA A 47 22.93 7.24 -17.52
CA ALA A 47 22.18 8.49 -17.52
C ALA A 47 21.25 8.62 -16.31
N VAL A 48 20.47 7.57 -16.02
CA VAL A 48 19.59 7.50 -14.83
C VAL A 48 20.42 7.48 -13.55
N GLY A 49 21.53 6.76 -13.51
CA GLY A 49 22.44 6.69 -12.38
C GLY A 49 22.97 8.06 -11.94
N ARG A 50 23.21 8.96 -12.91
CA ARG A 50 23.57 10.35 -12.61
C ARG A 50 22.44 11.13 -11.94
N VAL A 51 21.20 10.96 -12.41
CA VAL A 51 20.02 11.59 -11.80
C VAL A 51 19.76 11.00 -10.40
N HIS A 52 19.88 9.68 -10.22
CA HIS A 52 19.80 9.02 -8.92
C HIS A 52 20.80 9.59 -7.91
N ALA A 53 22.06 9.78 -8.32
CA ALA A 53 23.07 10.37 -7.46
C ALA A 53 22.68 11.80 -7.02
N ALA A 54 22.12 12.59 -7.94
CA ALA A 54 21.62 13.93 -7.64
C ALA A 54 20.39 13.93 -6.72
N LEU A 55 19.42 13.03 -6.92
CA LEU A 55 18.27 12.85 -6.03
C LEU A 55 18.71 12.48 -4.61
N LYS A 56 19.64 11.53 -4.49
CA LYS A 56 20.21 11.11 -3.20
C LYS A 56 20.92 12.26 -2.50
N ALA A 57 21.73 13.04 -3.22
CA ALA A 57 22.42 14.20 -2.67
C ALA A 57 21.45 15.31 -2.23
N GLY A 58 20.33 15.47 -2.95
CA GLY A 58 19.27 16.44 -2.62
C GLY A 58 18.25 15.95 -1.58
N GLY A 59 18.34 14.70 -1.12
CA GLY A 59 17.38 14.12 -0.18
C GLY A 59 16.02 13.76 -0.77
N LEU A 60 15.84 13.86 -2.09
CA LEU A 60 14.57 13.56 -2.78
C LEU A 60 14.35 12.05 -2.91
N GLY A 61 13.09 11.63 -2.86
CA GLY A 61 12.67 10.22 -3.03
C GLY A 61 12.43 9.86 -4.50
N SER A 62 11.82 10.78 -5.23
CA SER A 62 11.44 10.66 -6.64
C SER A 62 11.46 12.04 -7.30
N ILE A 63 11.46 12.06 -8.63
CA ILE A 63 11.15 13.26 -9.41
C ILE A 63 10.47 12.85 -10.71
N SER A 64 9.39 13.54 -11.06
CA SER A 64 8.76 13.43 -12.38
C SER A 64 9.32 14.51 -13.29
N PHE A 65 9.36 14.24 -14.59
CA PHE A 65 9.84 15.22 -15.55
C PHE A 65 9.01 15.22 -16.83
N ALA A 66 8.94 16.39 -17.45
CA ALA A 66 8.41 16.57 -18.80
C ALA A 66 9.41 17.39 -19.64
N VAL A 67 9.55 17.03 -20.91
CA VAL A 67 10.50 17.65 -21.83
C VAL A 67 9.76 18.07 -23.08
N GLU A 68 10.03 19.28 -23.54
CA GLU A 68 9.58 19.81 -24.81
C GLU A 68 10.75 20.30 -25.66
N SER A 69 10.75 19.94 -26.94
CA SER A 69 11.71 20.42 -27.93
C SER A 69 11.23 21.71 -28.57
N GLN A 70 11.85 22.85 -28.22
CA GLN A 70 11.53 24.15 -28.80
C GLN A 70 12.06 24.29 -30.24
N SER A 71 13.26 23.77 -30.47
CA SER A 71 13.95 23.77 -31.76
C SER A 71 14.99 22.65 -31.76
N PRO A 72 15.55 22.23 -32.92
CA PRO A 72 16.56 21.18 -32.95
C PRO A 72 17.70 21.44 -31.96
N GLY A 73 17.87 20.53 -31.01
CA GLY A 73 18.92 20.61 -29.99
C GLY A 73 18.67 21.58 -28.83
N ARG A 74 17.52 22.28 -28.76
CA ARG A 74 17.13 23.15 -27.62
C ARG A 74 15.89 22.60 -26.93
N LEU A 75 16.03 22.26 -25.65
CA LEU A 75 14.97 21.63 -24.86
C LEU A 75 14.57 22.50 -23.66
N VAL A 76 13.30 22.40 -23.29
CA VAL A 76 12.76 22.83 -22.00
C VAL A 76 12.48 21.57 -21.20
N LEU A 77 13.01 21.52 -19.98
CA LEU A 77 12.83 20.43 -19.03
C LEU A 77 12.07 20.97 -17.82
N HIS A 78 10.89 20.43 -17.58
CA HIS A 78 10.10 20.63 -16.37
C HIS A 78 10.45 19.53 -15.37
N LEU A 79 10.87 19.94 -14.18
CA LEU A 79 11.11 19.04 -13.06
C LEU A 79 10.00 19.22 -12.04
N LEU A 80 9.24 18.16 -11.84
CA LEU A 80 8.02 18.13 -11.05
C LEU A 80 8.32 17.42 -9.72
N ASP A 81 8.38 18.21 -8.64
CA ASP A 81 8.51 17.71 -7.28
C ASP A 81 7.15 17.74 -6.59
N ASN A 82 6.66 16.54 -6.25
CA ASN A 82 5.36 16.31 -5.62
C ASN A 82 5.22 17.02 -4.26
N GLY A 83 6.32 17.18 -3.52
CA GLY A 83 6.29 17.69 -2.16
C GLY A 83 5.55 16.77 -1.17
N PRO A 84 5.33 17.22 0.08
CA PRO A 84 4.86 16.34 1.16
C PRO A 84 3.35 16.07 1.16
N ALA A 85 2.57 16.78 0.34
CA ALA A 85 1.12 16.63 0.28
C ALA A 85 0.65 15.74 -0.87
N VAL A 86 1.57 15.12 -1.62
CA VAL A 86 1.25 14.32 -2.80
C VAL A 86 2.03 13.01 -2.72
N GLU A 87 1.32 11.89 -2.77
CA GLU A 87 1.96 10.57 -2.86
C GLU A 87 2.62 10.37 -4.23
N ASP A 88 3.60 9.46 -4.28
CA ASP A 88 4.15 9.01 -5.55
C ASP A 88 3.06 8.30 -6.37
N GLY A 89 2.85 8.79 -7.59
CA GLY A 89 1.92 8.21 -8.54
C GLY A 89 2.55 7.13 -9.41
N LEU A 90 1.74 6.59 -10.33
CA LEU A 90 2.23 5.67 -11.35
C LEU A 90 2.81 6.48 -12.51
N GLY A 91 4.13 6.34 -12.73
CA GLY A 91 4.82 7.06 -13.79
C GLY A 91 4.91 8.56 -13.50
N PRO A 92 4.83 9.43 -14.53
CA PRO A 92 5.09 10.87 -14.36
C PRO A 92 3.98 11.64 -13.63
N TYR A 93 2.85 11.00 -13.33
CA TYR A 93 1.67 11.67 -12.79
C TYR A 93 1.70 11.73 -11.27
N PRO A 94 1.12 12.78 -10.64
CA PRO A 94 0.96 12.81 -9.19
C PRO A 94 0.09 11.65 -8.73
N GLY A 95 0.42 11.07 -7.57
CA GLY A 95 -0.41 10.08 -6.90
C GLY A 95 -1.60 10.75 -6.21
N SER A 96 -2.01 10.20 -5.07
CA SER A 96 -3.08 10.81 -4.29
C SER A 96 -2.62 12.13 -3.67
N LEU A 97 -3.48 13.14 -3.74
CA LEU A 97 -3.34 14.42 -3.06
C LEU A 97 -3.86 14.26 -1.63
N VAL A 98 -2.99 14.38 -0.63
CA VAL A 98 -3.34 14.30 0.79
C VAL A 98 -3.82 15.67 1.26
N LEU A 99 -5.14 15.81 1.35
CA LEU A 99 -5.84 17.06 1.64
C LEU A 99 -5.88 17.38 3.14
N VAL A 100 -5.80 16.35 3.99
CA VAL A 100 -5.72 16.47 5.44
C VAL A 100 -4.40 15.84 5.92
N ASP A 101 -3.59 16.63 6.63
CA ASP A 101 -2.26 16.21 7.07
C ASP A 101 -2.32 14.98 7.99
N GLY A 102 -1.46 13.99 7.72
CA GLY A 102 -1.42 12.73 8.48
C GLY A 102 -2.66 11.84 8.33
N ALA A 103 -3.60 12.17 7.45
CA ALA A 103 -4.76 11.31 7.22
C ALA A 103 -4.33 10.00 6.55
N VAL A 104 -4.93 8.90 7.02
CA VAL A 104 -4.84 7.57 6.42
C VAL A 104 -6.24 7.06 6.09
N PRO A 105 -6.43 6.18 5.09
CA PRO A 105 -7.75 5.65 4.71
C PRO A 105 -8.47 4.92 5.85
N GLU A 106 -9.80 4.86 5.81
CA GLU A 106 -10.61 4.27 6.90
C GLU A 106 -10.17 2.87 7.32
N PRO A 107 -9.85 1.92 6.42
CA PRO A 107 -9.39 0.60 6.85
C PRO A 107 -8.10 0.60 7.66
N TRP A 108 -7.21 1.59 7.45
CA TRP A 108 -5.96 1.78 8.20
C TRP A 108 -6.17 2.43 9.57
N ARG A 109 -7.37 2.95 9.84
CA ARG A 109 -7.74 3.52 11.14
C ARG A 109 -8.43 2.51 12.05
N ARG A 110 -8.87 1.35 11.52
CA ARG A 110 -9.61 0.36 12.29
C ARG A 110 -8.70 -0.36 13.28
N LEU A 111 -9.13 -0.35 14.53
CA LEU A 111 -8.52 -1.11 15.62
C LEU A 111 -9.28 -2.43 15.82
N PRO A 112 -8.62 -3.47 16.36
CA PRO A 112 -9.29 -4.70 16.72
C PRO A 112 -10.43 -4.46 17.73
N GLU A 113 -11.55 -5.12 17.52
CA GLU A 113 -12.60 -5.20 18.52
C GLU A 113 -12.15 -6.11 19.67
N PRO A 114 -12.31 -5.72 20.94
CA PRO A 114 -11.98 -6.59 22.06
C PRO A 114 -12.82 -7.87 22.06
N VAL A 115 -12.15 -9.02 22.06
CA VAL A 115 -12.77 -10.35 22.20
C VAL A 115 -12.16 -11.05 23.41
N ASP A 116 -13.00 -11.64 24.26
CA ASP A 116 -12.56 -12.48 25.37
C ASP A 116 -12.25 -13.89 24.86
N ALA A 117 -11.06 -14.06 24.28
CA ALA A 117 -10.61 -15.31 23.68
C ALA A 117 -9.69 -16.09 24.63
N ALA A 118 -9.96 -17.39 24.77
CA ALA A 118 -9.06 -18.31 25.46
C ALA A 118 -7.93 -18.79 24.52
N PRO A 119 -6.76 -19.18 25.05
CA PRO A 119 -5.77 -19.92 24.27
C PRO A 119 -6.36 -21.20 23.68
N ALA A 120 -5.85 -21.63 22.52
CA ALA A 120 -6.31 -22.87 21.91
C ALA A 120 -5.98 -24.08 22.81
N PRO A 121 -6.83 -25.12 22.83
CA PRO A 121 -6.53 -26.35 23.57
C PRO A 121 -5.21 -27.04 23.14
N THR A 122 -4.70 -26.70 21.96
CA THR A 122 -3.43 -27.19 21.42
C THR A 122 -2.21 -26.41 21.91
N ALA A 123 -2.38 -25.31 22.65
CA ALA A 123 -1.28 -24.52 23.15
C ALA A 123 -0.56 -25.25 24.31
N ASP A 124 0.67 -25.69 24.08
CA ASP A 124 1.49 -26.39 25.08
C ASP A 124 2.98 -26.03 24.90
N PRO A 125 3.45 -24.97 25.59
CA PRO A 125 4.84 -24.53 25.51
C PRO A 125 5.87 -25.62 25.84
N ALA A 126 5.53 -26.55 26.74
CA ALA A 126 6.44 -27.62 27.16
C ALA A 126 6.55 -28.70 26.08
N LEU A 127 5.43 -29.07 25.42
CA LEU A 127 5.44 -29.95 24.27
C LEU A 127 6.22 -29.33 23.10
N LEU A 128 5.99 -28.04 22.82
CA LEU A 128 6.71 -27.30 21.79
C LEU A 128 8.23 -27.34 22.02
N GLU A 129 8.68 -26.97 23.22
CA GLU A 129 10.10 -26.99 23.58
C GLU A 129 10.71 -28.39 23.39
N ARG A 130 10.03 -29.44 23.90
CA ARG A 130 10.50 -30.81 23.76
C ARG A 130 10.62 -31.22 22.30
N THR A 131 9.59 -30.96 21.48
CA THR A 131 9.59 -31.29 20.05
C THR A 131 10.69 -30.55 19.29
N LEU A 132 10.95 -29.29 19.61
CA LEU A 132 12.05 -28.54 18.99
C LEU A 132 13.42 -29.07 19.40
N ARG A 133 13.62 -29.43 20.68
CA ARG A 133 14.89 -30.02 21.15
C ARG A 133 15.19 -31.37 20.49
N GLU A 134 14.16 -32.16 20.22
CA GLU A 134 14.28 -33.42 19.46
C GLU A 134 14.67 -33.18 18.00
N ARG A 135 14.10 -32.13 17.36
CA ARG A 135 14.39 -31.78 15.96
C ARG A 135 15.71 -31.04 15.78
N LEU A 136 16.19 -30.34 16.81
CA LEU A 136 17.39 -29.51 16.81
C LEU A 136 18.33 -29.94 17.95
N PRO A 137 18.90 -31.16 17.88
CA PRO A 137 19.77 -31.66 18.94
C PRO A 137 21.01 -30.78 19.10
N GLY A 138 21.26 -30.32 20.33
CA GLY A 138 22.42 -29.48 20.67
C GLY A 138 22.29 -28.01 20.27
N ALA A 139 21.13 -27.56 19.77
CA ALA A 139 20.90 -26.14 19.51
C ALA A 139 20.92 -25.32 20.80
N ILE A 140 21.58 -24.17 20.74
CA ILE A 140 21.64 -23.18 21.81
C ILE A 140 20.59 -22.12 21.50
N GLY A 141 19.61 -21.95 22.39
CA GLY A 141 18.58 -20.91 22.25
C GLY A 141 18.99 -19.56 22.83
N ALA A 142 18.05 -18.63 22.78
CA ALA A 142 18.12 -17.35 23.47
C ALA A 142 18.06 -17.52 25.00
N THR A 143 18.78 -16.63 25.67
CA THR A 143 18.74 -16.47 27.13
C THR A 143 17.50 -15.70 27.57
N ASP A 144 17.09 -15.85 28.83
CA ASP A 144 15.97 -15.06 29.37
C ASP A 144 16.25 -13.54 29.34
N ALA A 145 17.52 -13.12 29.38
CA ALA A 145 17.92 -11.72 29.26
C ALA A 145 17.71 -11.17 27.84
N GLU A 146 18.06 -11.95 26.81
CA GLU A 146 17.80 -11.59 25.40
C GLU A 146 16.29 -11.50 25.13
N ILE A 147 15.51 -12.44 25.66
CA ILE A 147 14.05 -12.44 25.57
C ILE A 147 13.46 -11.20 26.26
N ALA A 148 13.91 -10.89 27.48
CA ALA A 148 13.44 -9.71 28.22
C ALA A 148 13.80 -8.39 27.51
N ALA A 149 14.96 -8.34 26.84
CA ALA A 149 15.34 -7.18 26.02
C ALA A 149 14.40 -6.99 24.82
N ALA A 150 14.00 -8.08 24.16
CA ALA A 150 13.01 -8.04 23.08
C ALA A 150 11.62 -7.60 23.59
N GLU A 151 11.16 -8.13 24.74
CA GLU A 151 9.91 -7.69 25.39
C GLU A 151 9.94 -6.18 25.70
N ALA A 152 11.05 -5.68 26.24
CA ALA A 152 11.21 -4.26 26.56
C ALA A 152 11.23 -3.37 25.29
N ARG A 153 11.86 -3.84 24.21
CA ARG A 153 11.91 -3.13 22.91
C ARG A 153 10.54 -3.06 22.26
N LEU A 154 9.79 -4.17 22.28
CA LEU A 154 8.46 -4.27 21.68
C LEU A 154 7.37 -3.60 22.53
N GLY A 155 7.61 -3.42 23.83
CA GLY A 155 6.60 -2.93 24.78
C GLY A 155 5.50 -3.94 25.10
N ILE A 156 5.68 -5.21 24.74
CA ILE A 156 4.72 -6.30 25.00
C ILE A 156 5.45 -7.52 25.57
N ALA A 157 4.77 -8.28 26.43
CA ALA A 157 5.27 -9.57 26.89
C ALA A 157 5.13 -10.61 25.78
N LEU A 158 6.19 -11.38 25.53
CA LEU A 158 6.15 -12.45 24.54
C LEU A 158 5.28 -13.60 25.07
N PRO A 159 4.42 -14.21 24.23
CA PRO A 159 3.64 -15.38 24.61
C PRO A 159 4.52 -16.55 25.07
N ALA A 160 4.01 -17.38 25.98
CA ALA A 160 4.77 -18.49 26.56
C ALA A 160 5.31 -19.45 25.49
N GLU A 161 4.53 -19.76 24.46
CA GLU A 161 4.97 -20.61 23.34
C GLU A 161 6.11 -19.97 22.54
N LEU A 162 6.07 -18.65 22.30
CA LEU A 162 7.15 -17.97 21.57
C LEU A 162 8.45 -17.97 22.37
N LYS A 163 8.37 -17.77 23.70
CA LYS A 163 9.54 -17.90 24.59
C LYS A 163 10.09 -19.32 24.59
N ALA A 164 9.24 -20.34 24.61
CA ALA A 164 9.66 -21.74 24.52
C ALA A 164 10.37 -22.03 23.18
N LEU A 165 9.88 -21.46 22.07
CA LEU A 165 10.53 -21.55 20.77
C LEU A 165 11.94 -20.93 20.79
N TYR A 166 12.08 -19.68 21.28
CA TYR A 166 13.37 -19.01 21.30
C TYR A 166 14.35 -19.60 22.33
N ARG A 167 13.90 -20.29 23.38
CA ARG A 167 14.80 -21.03 24.29
C ARG A 167 15.49 -22.24 23.66
N VAL A 168 15.03 -22.68 22.48
CA VAL A 168 15.62 -23.79 21.72
C VAL A 168 16.25 -23.32 20.41
N THR A 169 15.85 -22.16 19.91
CA THR A 169 16.28 -21.63 18.63
C THR A 169 17.07 -20.34 18.81
N ARG A 170 18.16 -20.20 18.06
CA ARG A 170 18.89 -18.96 17.89
C ARG A 170 19.10 -18.79 16.39
N TRP A 171 19.03 -17.55 15.90
CA TRP A 171 19.36 -17.28 14.51
C TRP A 171 20.81 -17.68 14.24
N GLY A 172 21.03 -18.47 13.20
CA GLY A 172 22.36 -18.86 12.77
C GLY A 172 22.97 -17.75 11.91
N GLU A 173 24.25 -17.43 12.14
CA GLU A 173 24.98 -16.49 11.28
C GLU A 173 25.23 -17.08 9.88
N ASP A 174 25.11 -18.41 9.72
CA ASP A 174 25.22 -19.13 8.45
C ASP A 174 23.89 -19.70 7.95
N TYR A 175 23.84 -19.91 6.63
CA TYR A 175 22.67 -20.36 5.90
C TYR A 175 22.23 -21.78 6.29
N GLU A 176 23.16 -22.72 6.52
CA GLU A 176 22.81 -24.10 6.85
C GLU A 176 22.09 -24.21 8.20
N THR A 177 22.50 -23.39 9.16
CA THR A 177 21.86 -23.31 10.48
C THR A 177 20.47 -22.70 10.36
N ALA A 178 20.32 -21.63 9.57
CA ALA A 178 19.01 -21.02 9.29
C ALA A 178 18.05 -22.00 8.61
N GLU A 179 18.53 -22.75 7.60
CA GLU A 179 17.74 -23.76 6.89
C GLU A 179 17.28 -24.89 7.83
N ARG A 180 18.16 -25.35 8.72
CA ARG A 180 17.83 -26.40 9.70
C ARG A 180 16.76 -25.92 10.70
N VAL A 181 16.87 -24.69 11.19
CA VAL A 181 15.87 -24.07 12.07
C VAL A 181 14.53 -23.92 11.33
N SER A 182 14.57 -23.42 10.09
CA SER A 182 13.38 -23.27 9.24
C SER A 182 12.67 -24.61 9.00
N ALA A 183 13.43 -25.69 8.72
CA ALA A 183 12.87 -27.04 8.56
C ALA A 183 12.25 -27.61 9.85
N ALA A 184 12.80 -27.24 11.02
CA ALA A 184 12.33 -27.72 12.31
C ALA A 184 11.05 -27.00 12.78
N VAL A 185 11.00 -25.68 12.61
CA VAL A 185 9.87 -24.81 12.99
C VAL A 185 8.76 -24.85 11.94
N GLY A 186 9.13 -24.84 10.66
CA GLY A 186 8.21 -24.78 9.53
C GLY A 186 8.06 -23.40 8.89
N CYS A 187 8.88 -22.43 9.27
CA CYS A 187 8.96 -21.08 8.72
C CYS A 187 10.36 -20.50 8.89
N GLU A 188 10.71 -19.48 8.11
CA GLU A 188 11.94 -18.70 8.32
C GLU A 188 11.75 -17.80 9.53
N LEU A 189 12.43 -18.11 10.63
CA LEU A 189 12.23 -17.49 11.92
C LEU A 189 12.98 -16.15 12.01
N PHE A 190 12.34 -15.08 12.48
CA PHE A 190 13.04 -13.83 12.75
C PHE A 190 13.97 -13.94 13.96
N SER A 191 15.03 -13.14 13.96
CA SER A 191 15.81 -12.91 15.18
C SER A 191 14.94 -12.20 16.22
N LEU A 192 15.34 -12.24 17.49
CA LEU A 192 14.66 -11.48 18.55
C LEU A 192 14.67 -9.97 18.30
N ASP A 193 15.62 -9.44 17.53
CA ASP A 193 15.70 -8.03 17.18
C ASP A 193 14.78 -7.65 16.00
N ASP A 194 14.49 -8.63 15.13
CA ASP A 194 13.65 -8.45 13.95
C ASP A 194 12.16 -8.70 14.23
N LEU A 195 11.80 -9.17 15.43
CA LEU A 195 10.40 -9.20 15.87
C LEU A 195 9.79 -7.79 15.80
N TYR A 196 8.56 -7.70 15.30
CA TYR A 196 7.81 -6.45 15.23
C TYR A 196 6.29 -6.68 15.33
N VAL A 197 5.56 -5.62 15.69
CA VAL A 197 4.09 -5.60 15.69
C VAL A 197 3.60 -5.28 14.29
N ALA A 198 2.84 -6.20 13.69
CA ALA A 198 2.24 -6.07 12.37
C ALA A 198 0.93 -5.26 12.43
N ASP A 199 1.05 -3.99 12.78
CA ASP A 199 -0.06 -3.03 12.80
C ASP A 199 -0.27 -2.36 11.43
N ALA A 200 -1.21 -1.41 11.36
CA ALA A 200 -1.48 -0.69 10.11
C ALA A 200 -0.28 0.15 9.63
N ALA A 201 0.58 0.64 10.54
CA ALA A 201 1.75 1.43 10.20
C ALA A 201 2.86 0.57 9.59
N SER A 202 2.95 -0.71 9.95
CA SER A 202 3.88 -1.66 9.33
C SER A 202 3.46 -2.11 7.92
N ARG A 203 2.25 -1.73 7.46
CA ARG A 203 1.69 -2.06 6.14
C ARG A 203 1.26 -0.79 5.40
N PRO A 204 2.20 0.12 5.09
CA PRO A 204 1.86 1.34 4.36
C PRO A 204 1.31 0.98 2.97
N CYS A 205 0.27 1.67 2.55
CA CYS A 205 -0.33 1.48 1.24
C CYS A 205 -0.81 2.84 0.71
N PRO A 206 -0.46 3.23 -0.52
CA PRO A 206 -0.90 4.50 -1.10
C PRO A 206 -2.43 4.64 -1.07
N TRP A 207 -2.92 5.85 -0.80
CA TRP A 207 -4.34 6.18 -0.74
C TRP A 207 -5.15 5.65 -1.94
N GLN A 208 -4.58 5.72 -3.15
CA GLN A 208 -5.22 5.26 -4.38
C GLN A 208 -5.58 3.77 -4.42
N PHE A 209 -4.92 2.96 -3.58
CA PHE A 209 -5.21 1.53 -3.40
C PHE A 209 -5.97 1.33 -2.09
N ALA A 210 -5.42 1.85 -0.99
CA ALA A 210 -5.93 1.65 0.36
C ALA A 210 -7.35 2.20 0.58
N ALA A 211 -7.71 3.34 -0.02
CA ALA A 211 -9.06 3.90 0.10
C ALA A 211 -10.12 3.07 -0.65
N THR A 212 -9.70 2.19 -1.56
CA THR A 212 -10.59 1.30 -2.32
C THR A 212 -10.77 -0.08 -1.69
N GLU A 213 -10.07 -0.34 -0.58
CA GLU A 213 -10.24 -1.52 0.24
C GLU A 213 -11.35 -1.29 1.27
N ALA A 214 -11.95 -2.37 1.76
CA ALA A 214 -12.84 -2.35 2.93
C ALA A 214 -12.65 -3.65 3.70
N VAL A 215 -12.71 -3.56 5.04
CA VAL A 215 -12.50 -4.73 5.91
C VAL A 215 -13.80 -5.13 6.59
N SER A 216 -13.98 -6.43 6.87
CA SER A 216 -15.11 -6.95 7.63
C SER A 216 -14.65 -8.08 8.54
N THR A 217 -15.23 -8.13 9.74
CA THR A 217 -15.08 -9.25 10.67
C THR A 217 -16.43 -9.93 10.81
N PRO A 218 -16.69 -11.05 10.10
CA PRO A 218 -17.94 -11.76 10.27
C PRO A 218 -18.04 -12.40 11.67
N PRO A 219 -19.24 -12.65 12.21
CA PRO A 219 -19.41 -13.21 13.55
C PRO A 219 -18.76 -14.59 13.76
N GLY A 220 -18.51 -15.33 12.66
CA GLY A 220 -17.84 -16.62 12.70
C GLY A 220 -16.32 -16.55 12.58
N ALA A 221 -15.73 -15.36 12.50
CA ALA A 221 -14.34 -15.20 12.10
C ALA A 221 -13.35 -15.67 13.17
N ALA A 222 -12.36 -16.46 12.77
CA ALA A 222 -11.23 -16.76 13.64
C ALA A 222 -10.25 -15.58 13.71
N VAL A 223 -10.12 -14.81 12.64
CA VAL A 223 -9.19 -13.66 12.54
C VAL A 223 -9.98 -12.41 12.22
N GLN A 224 -9.71 -11.29 12.90
CA GLN A 224 -10.38 -10.04 12.57
C GLN A 224 -9.96 -9.52 11.20
N GLY A 225 -10.92 -9.04 10.41
CA GLY A 225 -10.64 -8.35 9.16
C GLY A 225 -10.05 -6.98 9.45
N LEU A 226 -8.73 -6.89 9.41
CA LEU A 226 -7.97 -5.67 9.69
C LEU A 226 -6.82 -5.52 8.69
N VAL A 227 -6.34 -4.30 8.50
CA VAL A 227 -5.05 -4.06 7.83
C VAL A 227 -3.94 -4.65 8.70
N GLY A 228 -3.93 -4.32 9.98
CA GLY A 228 -2.98 -4.83 10.96
C GLY A 228 -3.56 -4.67 12.35
N SER A 229 -2.92 -5.26 13.35
CA SER A 229 -3.35 -5.14 14.73
C SER A 229 -2.18 -4.88 15.66
N PRO A 230 -2.33 -4.05 16.71
CA PRO A 230 -1.35 -3.95 17.78
C PRO A 230 -1.12 -5.29 18.51
N GLY A 231 -2.02 -6.27 18.34
CA GLY A 231 -1.89 -7.63 18.86
C GLY A 231 -1.27 -8.64 17.90
N TRP A 232 -0.89 -8.27 16.68
CA TRP A 232 -0.25 -9.19 15.74
C TRP A 232 1.26 -9.10 15.86
N LEU A 233 1.89 -10.10 16.47
CA LEU A 233 3.35 -10.15 16.63
C LEU A 233 3.98 -11.01 15.53
N ALA A 234 4.60 -10.37 14.55
CA ALA A 234 5.30 -11.07 13.47
C ALA A 234 6.59 -11.71 13.98
N PHE A 235 6.75 -13.02 13.72
CA PHE A 235 7.88 -13.80 14.23
C PHE A 235 8.63 -14.59 13.14
N GLY A 236 8.16 -14.56 11.90
CA GLY A 236 8.83 -15.20 10.78
C GLY A 236 8.13 -14.95 9.46
N ASP A 237 8.61 -15.60 8.41
CA ASP A 237 7.99 -15.62 7.09
C ASP A 237 8.06 -17.01 6.43
N ASN A 238 7.40 -17.16 5.28
CA ASN A 238 7.35 -18.41 4.54
C ASN A 238 8.43 -18.54 3.44
N GLY A 239 9.40 -17.63 3.38
CA GLY A 239 10.39 -17.52 2.29
C GLY A 239 9.84 -16.93 0.98
N GLY A 240 8.54 -16.63 0.91
CA GLY A 240 7.83 -16.07 -0.24
C GLY A 240 7.34 -14.64 -0.04
N GLY A 241 7.70 -13.99 1.08
CA GLY A 241 7.29 -12.63 1.43
C GLY A 241 6.14 -12.54 2.44
N ASP A 242 5.37 -13.62 2.63
CA ASP A 242 4.25 -13.63 3.59
C ASP A 242 4.75 -13.72 5.02
N ARG A 243 4.13 -12.96 5.92
CA ARG A 243 4.55 -12.91 7.33
C ARG A 243 3.73 -13.86 8.18
N LEU A 244 4.39 -14.59 9.07
CA LEU A 244 3.72 -15.35 10.12
C LEU A 244 3.70 -14.51 11.39
N ALA A 245 2.51 -14.42 12.00
CA ALA A 245 2.32 -13.67 13.24
C ALA A 245 1.54 -14.48 14.27
N ILE A 246 1.83 -14.21 15.55
CA ILE A 246 0.97 -14.61 16.66
C ILE A 246 -0.12 -13.56 16.80
N ASP A 247 -1.37 -14.01 16.80
CA ASP A 247 -2.54 -13.16 16.95
C ASP A 247 -3.01 -13.11 18.41
N LEU A 248 -2.81 -11.96 19.04
CA LEU A 248 -3.25 -11.65 20.40
C LEU A 248 -4.56 -10.86 20.43
N THR A 249 -5.17 -10.64 19.27
CA THR A 249 -6.45 -9.93 19.08
C THR A 249 -7.33 -10.71 18.10
N PRO A 250 -7.66 -11.97 18.42
CA PRO A 250 -8.35 -12.86 17.50
C PRO A 250 -9.77 -12.37 17.18
N GLY A 251 -10.36 -12.96 16.14
CA GLY A 251 -11.77 -12.78 15.83
C GLY A 251 -12.69 -13.48 16.85
N PRO A 252 -14.01 -13.27 16.74
CA PRO A 252 -15.00 -13.80 17.70
C PRO A 252 -14.98 -15.32 17.92
N SER A 253 -14.52 -16.08 16.91
CA SER A 253 -14.37 -17.55 16.97
C SER A 253 -12.91 -18.00 17.06
N GLY A 254 -11.97 -17.07 17.22
CA GLY A 254 -10.54 -17.35 17.27
C GLY A 254 -10.03 -17.68 18.66
N HIS A 255 -8.74 -18.00 18.74
CA HIS A 255 -8.06 -18.31 19.99
C HIS A 255 -6.91 -17.34 20.23
N LEU A 256 -6.69 -17.00 21.50
CA LEU A 256 -5.56 -16.16 21.89
C LEU A 256 -4.24 -16.89 21.61
N GLY A 257 -3.34 -16.26 20.85
CA GLY A 257 -2.05 -16.86 20.52
C GLY A 257 -2.07 -17.77 19.29
N GLN A 258 -3.17 -17.81 18.54
CA GLN A 258 -3.24 -18.52 17.27
C GLN A 258 -2.22 -17.96 16.26
N ILE A 259 -1.83 -18.79 15.29
CA ILE A 259 -0.89 -18.38 14.25
C ILE A 259 -1.65 -17.97 13.01
N ILE A 260 -1.37 -16.76 12.54
CA ILE A 260 -1.94 -16.20 11.31
C ILE A 260 -0.85 -15.97 10.28
N MET A 261 -1.27 -15.94 9.02
CA MET A 261 -0.42 -15.59 7.89
C MET A 261 -0.93 -14.29 7.27
N ILE A 262 -0.04 -13.32 7.15
CA ILE A 262 -0.27 -12.02 6.54
C ILE A 262 0.28 -12.09 5.11
N ASP A 263 -0.64 -12.11 4.16
CA ASP A 263 -0.38 -12.17 2.72
C ASP A 263 0.28 -10.86 2.25
N HIS A 264 1.41 -10.96 1.56
CA HIS A 264 2.17 -9.80 1.06
C HIS A 264 1.62 -9.22 -0.24
N GLU A 265 0.79 -9.96 -0.97
CA GLU A 265 0.11 -9.49 -2.18
C GLU A 265 -1.21 -8.77 -1.85
N ARG A 266 -1.73 -8.95 -0.64
CA ARG A 266 -2.94 -8.28 -0.16
C ARG A 266 -2.62 -7.09 0.72
N ASN A 267 -3.41 -6.02 0.56
CA ASN A 267 -3.30 -4.85 1.42
C ASN A 267 -3.97 -5.03 2.78
N ILE A 268 -4.92 -5.97 2.88
CA ILE A 268 -5.76 -6.19 4.06
C ILE A 268 -5.91 -7.66 4.42
N GLY A 269 -6.23 -7.90 5.69
CA GLY A 269 -6.55 -9.21 6.23
C GLY A 269 -5.33 -10.07 6.54
N ALA A 270 -5.63 -11.20 7.17
CA ALA A 270 -4.74 -12.31 7.45
C ALA A 270 -5.54 -13.61 7.48
N GLY A 271 -4.88 -14.74 7.22
CA GLY A 271 -5.50 -16.07 7.24
C GLY A 271 -5.07 -16.88 8.46
N LEU A 272 -5.96 -17.68 9.03
CA LEU A 272 -5.62 -18.60 10.11
C LEU A 272 -4.72 -19.73 9.56
N LEU A 273 -3.55 -19.92 10.17
CA LEU A 273 -2.62 -21.00 9.84
C LEU A 273 -2.71 -22.17 10.84
N ALA A 274 -2.75 -21.88 12.14
CA ALA A 274 -2.81 -22.89 13.20
C ALA A 274 -3.46 -22.33 14.47
N GLY A 275 -4.05 -23.21 15.29
CA GLY A 275 -4.66 -22.80 16.56
C GLY A 275 -3.66 -22.34 17.62
N SER A 276 -2.41 -22.79 17.53
CA SER A 276 -1.31 -22.41 18.42
C SER A 276 0.04 -22.63 17.72
N LEU A 277 1.12 -22.09 18.30
CA LEU A 277 2.47 -22.34 17.79
C LEU A 277 2.86 -23.82 17.93
N THR A 278 2.40 -24.46 19.01
CA THR A 278 2.56 -25.90 19.21
C THR A 278 1.89 -26.70 18.11
N ASP A 279 0.63 -26.42 17.75
CA ASP A 279 -0.08 -27.11 16.65
C ASP A 279 0.68 -26.93 15.33
N MET A 280 1.14 -25.71 15.03
CA MET A 280 1.91 -25.42 13.83
C MET A 280 3.15 -26.29 13.71
N VAL A 281 3.99 -26.32 14.76
CA VAL A 281 5.28 -27.03 14.76
C VAL A 281 5.08 -28.54 14.82
N VAL A 282 4.24 -29.03 15.74
CA VAL A 282 4.03 -30.48 15.96
C VAL A 282 3.42 -31.12 14.71
N ASN A 283 2.36 -30.50 14.16
CA ASN A 283 1.61 -31.05 13.03
C ASN A 283 2.10 -30.55 11.65
N ARG A 284 3.17 -29.73 11.61
CA ARG A 284 3.74 -29.15 10.38
C ARG A 284 2.69 -28.47 9.50
N ARG A 285 1.83 -27.65 10.11
CA ARG A 285 0.80 -26.89 9.38
C ARG A 285 1.46 -25.90 8.42
N ARG A 286 1.10 -25.96 7.14
CA ARG A 286 1.59 -25.05 6.09
C ARG A 286 0.49 -24.42 5.24
N ALA A 287 -0.73 -24.96 5.33
CA ALA A 287 -1.88 -24.41 4.62
C ALA A 287 -2.63 -23.47 5.57
N TRP A 288 -2.87 -22.24 5.10
CA TRP A 288 -3.70 -21.27 5.79
C TRP A 288 -5.09 -21.21 5.14
N ARG A 289 -6.05 -20.70 5.88
CA ARG A 289 -7.38 -20.39 5.35
C ARG A 289 -7.55 -18.88 5.41
N SER A 290 -7.65 -18.25 4.24
CA SER A 290 -8.22 -16.91 4.16
C SER A 290 -9.70 -17.06 4.47
N GLU A 291 -10.16 -16.40 5.51
CA GLU A 291 -11.59 -16.10 5.60
C GLU A 291 -11.86 -15.06 4.52
N GLY A 292 -12.82 -15.35 3.64
CA GLY A 292 -13.20 -14.41 2.59
C GLY A 292 -13.78 -13.16 3.24
N THR A 293 -13.51 -11.99 2.64
CA THR A 293 -14.26 -10.78 2.97
C THR A 293 -15.71 -11.01 2.58
N GLY A 294 -16.50 -11.46 3.55
CA GLY A 294 -17.94 -11.56 3.38
C GLY A 294 -18.50 -10.16 3.16
N GLU A 295 -19.36 -10.05 2.14
CA GLU A 295 -20.23 -8.91 1.80
C GLU A 295 -19.59 -7.82 0.91
N PRO A 296 -20.32 -7.25 -0.07
CA PRO A 296 -19.75 -6.32 -1.03
C PRO A 296 -19.69 -4.91 -0.42
N LEU A 297 -18.85 -4.73 0.59
CA LEU A 297 -18.43 -3.41 1.07
C LEU A 297 -17.76 -2.60 -0.06
N VAL A 298 -17.25 -3.30 -1.08
CA VAL A 298 -16.68 -2.75 -2.30
C VAL A 298 -17.52 -3.21 -3.50
N ALA A 299 -18.11 -2.25 -4.22
CA ALA A 299 -18.80 -2.50 -5.47
C ALA A 299 -17.98 -1.96 -6.65
N ARG A 300 -17.91 -2.76 -7.73
CA ARG A 300 -17.28 -2.36 -8.99
C ARG A 300 -18.33 -2.39 -10.10
N VAL A 301 -18.63 -1.23 -10.68
CA VAL A 301 -19.52 -1.08 -11.84
C VAL A 301 -18.64 -0.89 -13.07
N ASN A 302 -18.66 -1.85 -13.98
CA ASN A 302 -17.88 -1.83 -15.22
C ASN A 302 -18.34 -2.95 -16.16
N ILE A 303 -17.73 -3.02 -17.35
CA ILE A 303 -18.04 -4.04 -18.37
C ILE A 303 -17.83 -5.52 -17.96
N ARG A 304 -17.20 -5.82 -16.81
CA ARG A 304 -16.92 -7.18 -16.32
C ARG A 304 -17.54 -7.53 -14.97
N ALA A 305 -18.12 -6.56 -14.26
CA ALA A 305 -18.60 -6.73 -12.89
C ALA A 305 -20.11 -6.39 -12.79
N LEU A 306 -20.48 -5.40 -11.98
CA LEU A 306 -21.88 -5.00 -11.86
C LEU A 306 -22.32 -4.20 -13.10
N PRO A 307 -23.53 -4.46 -13.63
CA PRO A 307 -24.03 -3.83 -14.85
C PRO A 307 -24.70 -2.47 -14.60
N SER A 308 -24.83 -2.01 -13.36
CA SER A 308 -25.41 -0.70 -13.05
C SER A 308 -25.06 -0.26 -11.61
N ILE A 309 -25.34 1.01 -11.29
CA ILE A 309 -25.16 1.56 -9.94
C ILE A 309 -26.27 1.05 -9.00
N GLU A 310 -27.48 0.84 -9.49
CA GLU A 310 -28.59 0.26 -8.72
C GLU A 310 -28.25 -1.13 -8.19
N ALA A 311 -27.51 -1.93 -8.97
CA ALA A 311 -27.04 -3.25 -8.55
C ALA A 311 -25.98 -3.19 -7.42
N ALA A 312 -25.37 -2.03 -7.19
CA ALA A 312 -24.40 -1.80 -6.12
C ALA A 312 -25.03 -1.32 -4.81
N VAL A 313 -26.33 -1.00 -4.79
CA VAL A 313 -26.99 -0.39 -3.62
C VAL A 313 -27.09 -1.39 -2.46
N ASP A 314 -26.27 -1.17 -1.44
CA ASP A 314 -26.30 -1.88 -0.15
C ASP A 314 -26.04 -0.84 0.96
N PRO A 315 -26.79 -0.82 2.08
CA PRO A 315 -26.55 0.11 3.19
C PRO A 315 -25.15 0.00 3.81
N ARG A 316 -24.45 -1.11 3.59
CA ARG A 316 -23.09 -1.36 4.06
C ARG A 316 -22.02 -0.96 3.04
N LEU A 317 -22.39 -0.55 1.83
CA LEU A 317 -21.45 -0.17 0.78
C LEU A 317 -20.54 0.96 1.28
N GLU A 318 -19.23 0.73 1.22
CA GLU A 318 -18.21 1.70 1.60
C GLU A 318 -17.50 2.30 0.39
N VAL A 319 -17.28 1.50 -0.64
CA VAL A 319 -16.48 1.87 -1.81
C VAL A 319 -17.27 1.59 -3.08
N LEU A 320 -17.49 2.62 -3.89
CA LEU A 320 -18.02 2.50 -5.24
C LEU A 320 -16.91 2.84 -6.25
N GLY A 321 -16.53 1.86 -7.07
CA GLY A 321 -15.64 2.06 -8.20
C GLY A 321 -16.33 1.89 -9.54
N ILE A 322 -16.37 2.95 -10.34
CA ILE A 322 -16.88 2.92 -11.72
C ILE A 322 -15.69 2.83 -12.65
N GLY A 323 -15.50 1.66 -13.26
CA GLY A 323 -14.41 1.39 -14.19
C GLY A 323 -14.79 1.69 -15.64
N VAL A 324 -14.05 1.09 -16.58
CA VAL A 324 -14.34 1.20 -18.02
C VAL A 324 -15.80 0.82 -18.29
N TRP A 325 -16.50 1.69 -19.03
CA TRP A 325 -17.92 1.61 -19.31
C TRP A 325 -18.19 1.89 -20.79
N ASN A 326 -19.06 1.10 -21.41
CA ASN A 326 -19.41 1.24 -22.83
C ASN A 326 -20.90 1.63 -23.03
N GLY A 327 -21.65 1.79 -21.94
CA GLY A 327 -23.07 2.15 -21.97
C GLY A 327 -23.29 3.66 -21.87
N ALA A 328 -24.54 4.07 -21.69
CA ALA A 328 -24.88 5.45 -21.35
C ALA A 328 -24.20 5.83 -20.02
N PRO A 329 -23.76 7.09 -19.84
CA PRO A 329 -23.25 7.59 -18.57
C PRO A 329 -24.21 7.30 -17.40
N LEU A 330 -23.64 7.04 -16.24
CA LEU A 330 -24.34 6.53 -15.05
C LEU A 330 -24.67 7.66 -14.07
N SER A 331 -25.88 7.63 -13.51
CA SER A 331 -26.29 8.54 -12.42
C SER A 331 -25.96 7.93 -11.05
N LEU A 332 -25.40 8.76 -10.17
CA LEU A 332 -25.11 8.46 -8.77
C LEU A 332 -26.36 8.53 -7.88
N ALA A 333 -27.52 8.96 -8.40
CA ALA A 333 -28.76 9.06 -7.64
C ALA A 333 -29.12 7.81 -6.79
N PRO A 334 -28.93 6.56 -7.27
CA PRO A 334 -29.29 5.37 -6.49
C PRO A 334 -28.45 5.16 -5.22
N VAL A 335 -27.24 5.72 -5.16
CA VAL A 335 -26.32 5.57 -4.01
C VAL A 335 -26.29 6.82 -3.11
N MET A 336 -27.11 7.83 -3.41
CA MET A 336 -27.25 9.00 -2.56
C MET A 336 -27.83 8.63 -1.20
N GLY A 337 -27.24 9.17 -0.13
CA GLY A 337 -27.67 8.93 1.23
C GLY A 337 -27.24 7.57 1.82
N LEU A 338 -26.45 6.77 1.10
CA LEU A 338 -25.85 5.57 1.69
C LEU A 338 -24.93 5.97 2.85
N PRO A 339 -25.15 5.43 4.06
CA PRO A 339 -24.56 5.97 5.29
C PRO A 339 -23.07 5.67 5.43
N ARG A 340 -22.56 4.67 4.71
CA ARG A 340 -21.17 4.21 4.79
C ARG A 340 -20.34 4.51 3.56
N LEU A 341 -20.94 5.06 2.48
CA LEU A 341 -20.22 5.34 1.25
C LEU A 341 -19.19 6.44 1.49
N ARG A 342 -17.92 6.04 1.51
CA ARG A 342 -16.77 6.89 1.83
C ARG A 342 -15.79 7.06 0.67
N THR A 343 -15.84 6.17 -0.32
CA THR A 343 -14.98 6.25 -1.50
C THR A 343 -15.77 6.19 -2.78
N LEU A 344 -15.50 7.13 -3.67
CA LEU A 344 -15.94 7.10 -5.07
C LEU A 344 -14.72 7.19 -5.99
N THR A 345 -14.59 6.21 -6.90
CA THR A 345 -13.69 6.32 -8.04
C THR A 345 -14.50 6.22 -9.32
N ALA A 346 -14.23 7.08 -10.30
CA ALA A 346 -14.91 7.04 -11.59
C ALA A 346 -13.93 7.23 -12.75
N TYR A 347 -14.00 6.31 -13.70
CA TYR A 347 -13.27 6.42 -14.96
C TYR A 347 -13.80 7.61 -15.77
N PRO A 348 -12.97 8.34 -16.53
CA PRO A 348 -13.41 9.54 -17.24
C PRO A 348 -14.56 9.26 -18.21
N GLY A 349 -15.55 10.15 -18.25
CA GLY A 349 -16.71 10.09 -19.14
C GLY A 349 -17.80 9.10 -18.71
N THR A 350 -17.70 8.49 -17.53
CA THR A 350 -18.66 7.48 -17.07
C THR A 350 -19.84 8.04 -16.28
N LEU A 351 -19.74 9.26 -15.77
CA LEU A 351 -20.79 9.90 -14.98
C LEU A 351 -21.75 10.70 -15.86
N ALA A 352 -23.05 10.57 -15.61
CA ALA A 352 -24.08 11.34 -16.30
C ALA A 352 -24.06 12.82 -15.92
N ASP A 353 -23.87 13.11 -14.63
CA ASP A 353 -23.69 14.46 -14.10
C ASP A 353 -22.66 14.43 -12.95
N PRO A 354 -21.44 14.96 -13.14
CA PRO A 354 -20.45 15.05 -12.08
C PRO A 354 -20.92 15.84 -10.85
N LEU A 355 -21.87 16.77 -10.99
CA LEU A 355 -22.35 17.59 -9.89
C LEU A 355 -23.18 16.79 -8.86
N GLU A 356 -23.67 15.61 -9.22
CA GLU A 356 -24.33 14.69 -8.27
C GLU A 356 -23.40 14.30 -7.10
N ILE A 357 -22.09 14.33 -7.30
CA ILE A 357 -21.08 14.04 -6.27
C ILE A 357 -21.21 14.98 -5.06
N ALA A 358 -21.69 16.22 -5.26
CA ALA A 358 -21.89 17.17 -4.17
C ALA A 358 -22.92 16.70 -3.12
N GLN A 359 -23.80 15.76 -3.49
CA GLN A 359 -24.78 15.18 -2.57
C GLN A 359 -24.20 13.99 -1.76
N LEU A 360 -23.03 13.48 -2.15
CA LEU A 360 -22.31 12.42 -1.43
C LEU A 360 -21.45 13.03 -0.32
N THR A 361 -22.09 13.34 0.81
CA THR A 361 -21.46 14.08 1.91
C THR A 361 -20.51 13.27 2.79
N GLY A 362 -20.54 11.92 2.67
CA GLY A 362 -19.72 11.01 3.46
C GLY A 362 -18.36 10.65 2.86
N LEU A 363 -18.00 11.22 1.70
CA LEU A 363 -16.76 10.86 1.01
C LEU A 363 -15.50 11.30 1.76
N GLU A 364 -14.60 10.36 2.03
CA GLU A 364 -13.22 10.60 2.47
C GLU A 364 -12.23 10.62 1.31
N PHE A 365 -12.50 9.87 0.23
CA PHE A 365 -11.65 9.77 -0.94
C PHE A 365 -12.46 9.88 -2.23
N LEU A 366 -11.95 10.68 -3.16
CA LEU A 366 -12.56 10.91 -4.46
C LEU A 366 -11.49 10.84 -5.56
N ARG A 367 -11.68 9.96 -6.54
CA ARG A 367 -10.83 9.89 -7.73
C ARG A 367 -11.65 10.00 -9.00
N LEU A 368 -11.33 11.00 -9.83
CA LEU A 368 -12.10 11.34 -11.02
C LEU A 368 -11.19 11.69 -12.19
N GLY A 369 -11.75 11.66 -13.40
CA GLY A 369 -11.12 12.24 -14.59
C GLY A 369 -10.99 13.76 -14.53
N VAL A 370 -10.16 14.30 -15.42
CA VAL A 370 -9.88 15.75 -15.53
C VAL A 370 -11.17 16.54 -15.78
N ALA A 371 -12.05 16.06 -16.66
CA ALA A 371 -13.28 16.77 -17.03
C ALA A 371 -14.27 16.85 -15.85
N GLU A 372 -14.43 15.75 -15.12
CA GLU A 372 -15.28 15.67 -13.94
C GLU A 372 -14.75 16.55 -12.79
N TRP A 373 -13.43 16.56 -12.57
CA TRP A 373 -12.80 17.48 -11.61
C TRP A 373 -13.05 18.95 -11.97
N ARG A 374 -12.89 19.32 -13.24
CA ARG A 374 -13.14 20.68 -13.73
C ARG A 374 -14.60 21.08 -13.48
N ALA A 375 -15.56 20.22 -13.82
CA ALA A 375 -16.98 20.48 -13.55
C ALA A 375 -17.25 20.77 -12.06
N LEU A 376 -16.66 20.00 -11.15
CA LEU A 376 -16.81 20.22 -9.71
C LEU A 376 -16.12 21.49 -9.20
N LEU A 377 -14.92 21.79 -9.71
CA LEU A 377 -14.17 22.98 -9.32
C LEU A 377 -14.89 24.26 -9.77
N ASP A 378 -15.29 24.32 -11.04
CA ASP A 378 -15.96 25.47 -11.65
C ASP A 378 -17.31 25.77 -10.99
N ALA A 379 -18.05 24.72 -10.60
CA ALA A 379 -19.32 24.86 -9.88
C ALA A 379 -19.16 25.11 -8.36
N GLY A 380 -17.94 25.10 -7.83
CA GLY A 380 -17.71 25.19 -6.38
C GLY A 380 -18.24 23.98 -5.59
N ALA A 381 -18.48 22.86 -6.26
CA ALA A 381 -19.24 21.70 -5.78
C ALA A 381 -18.38 20.56 -5.19
N VAL A 382 -17.06 20.75 -5.10
CA VAL A 382 -16.16 19.74 -4.51
C VAL A 382 -16.54 19.47 -3.04
N PRO A 383 -16.75 18.20 -2.64
CA PRO A 383 -17.04 17.83 -1.25
C PRO A 383 -15.95 18.30 -0.28
N ARG A 384 -16.35 18.97 0.81
CA ARG A 384 -15.40 19.52 1.81
C ARG A 384 -14.83 18.47 2.78
N GLY A 385 -15.46 17.30 2.87
CA GLY A 385 -15.07 16.22 3.79
C GLY A 385 -13.92 15.35 3.31
N LEU A 386 -13.37 15.61 2.12
CA LEU A 386 -12.31 14.77 1.54
C LEU A 386 -11.02 14.86 2.37
N SER A 387 -10.48 13.69 2.71
CA SER A 387 -9.16 13.51 3.32
C SER A 387 -8.07 13.40 2.26
N ALA A 388 -8.41 12.81 1.11
CA ALA A 388 -7.53 12.74 -0.04
C ALA A 388 -8.33 12.76 -1.36
N ALA A 389 -7.64 13.10 -2.45
CA ALA A 389 -8.19 13.11 -3.79
C ALA A 389 -7.21 12.47 -4.78
N GLY A 390 -7.71 11.98 -5.91
CA GLY A 390 -6.87 11.48 -7.00
C GLY A 390 -7.37 11.96 -8.36
N ILE A 391 -6.47 12.01 -9.34
CA ILE A 391 -6.82 12.29 -10.73
C ILE A 391 -6.63 10.99 -11.52
N GLU A 392 -7.69 10.48 -12.12
CA GLU A 392 -7.64 9.30 -13.01
C GLU A 392 -7.13 9.76 -14.38
N VAL A 393 -5.94 9.29 -14.75
CA VAL A 393 -5.23 9.70 -15.97
C VAL A 393 -5.09 8.50 -16.91
N PRO A 394 -6.06 8.26 -17.82
CA PRO A 394 -5.95 7.16 -18.76
C PRO A 394 -4.94 7.46 -19.86
N GLY A 395 -4.16 6.44 -20.25
CA GLY A 395 -3.17 6.55 -21.31
C GLY A 395 -1.90 7.26 -20.85
N ALA A 396 -1.37 8.17 -21.67
CA ALA A 396 -0.15 8.91 -21.37
C ALA A 396 -0.24 10.39 -21.83
N PRO A 397 -1.19 11.19 -21.29
CA PRO A 397 -1.29 12.60 -21.65
C PRO A 397 -0.11 13.42 -21.10
N ASP A 398 -0.05 14.69 -21.50
CA ASP A 398 0.92 15.63 -20.91
C ASP A 398 0.70 15.74 -19.38
N PRO A 399 1.73 15.55 -18.53
CA PRO A 399 1.58 15.68 -17.08
C PRO A 399 1.37 17.13 -16.62
N LEU A 400 1.77 18.16 -17.39
CA LEU A 400 1.70 19.55 -16.94
C LEU A 400 0.25 20.03 -16.64
N PRO A 401 -0.76 19.77 -17.50
CA PRO A 401 -2.16 20.04 -17.17
C PRO A 401 -2.67 19.28 -15.94
N ILE A 402 -2.17 18.06 -15.70
CA ILE A 402 -2.56 17.24 -14.54
C ILE A 402 -2.00 17.86 -13.25
N VAL A 403 -0.73 18.27 -13.27
CA VAL A 403 -0.10 18.99 -12.15
C VAL A 403 -0.79 20.31 -11.86
N ALA A 404 -1.16 21.07 -12.90
CA ALA A 404 -1.91 22.32 -12.72
C ALA A 404 -3.27 22.08 -12.03
N LEU A 405 -4.00 21.03 -12.44
CA LEU A 405 -5.24 20.64 -11.79
C LEU A 405 -5.00 20.18 -10.33
N ALA A 406 -3.98 19.38 -10.08
CA ALA A 406 -3.62 18.94 -8.74
C ALA A 406 -3.32 20.14 -7.81
N ASN A 407 -2.55 21.12 -8.28
CA ASN A 407 -2.22 22.32 -7.52
C ASN A 407 -3.44 23.19 -7.19
N GLU A 408 -4.43 23.22 -8.07
CA GLU A 408 -5.70 23.90 -7.81
C GLU A 408 -6.52 23.19 -6.73
N ILE A 409 -6.57 21.85 -6.76
CA ILE A 409 -7.21 21.05 -5.71
C ILE A 409 -6.48 21.27 -4.37
N LEU A 410 -5.15 21.17 -4.33
CA LEU A 410 -4.34 21.39 -3.12
C LEU A 410 -4.56 22.80 -2.53
N ALA A 411 -4.62 23.83 -3.39
CA ALA A 411 -4.84 25.20 -2.97
C ALA A 411 -6.16 25.40 -2.21
N ARG A 412 -7.22 24.67 -2.59
CA ARG A 412 -8.52 24.74 -1.88
C ARG A 412 -8.45 24.24 -0.43
N TRP A 413 -7.48 23.39 -0.11
CA TRP A 413 -7.20 22.91 1.25
C TRP A 413 -6.00 23.62 1.89
N GLY A 414 -5.41 24.63 1.23
CA GLY A 414 -4.21 25.30 1.72
C GLY A 414 -3.01 24.37 1.89
N ARG A 415 -2.94 23.31 1.08
CA ARG A 415 -1.84 22.33 1.13
C ARG A 415 -0.65 22.79 0.28
N PRO A 416 0.59 22.37 0.63
CA PRO A 416 1.76 22.57 -0.22
C PRO A 416 1.51 22.05 -1.64
N GLN A 417 1.92 22.84 -2.62
CA GLN A 417 1.74 22.55 -4.05
C GLN A 417 2.94 21.79 -4.63
N ILE A 418 2.68 21.05 -5.70
CA ILE A 418 3.70 20.45 -6.56
C ILE A 418 4.52 21.59 -7.18
N THR A 419 5.84 21.50 -7.08
CA THR A 419 6.77 22.50 -7.62
C THR A 419 7.17 22.12 -9.04
N ASP A 420 7.09 23.08 -9.96
CA ASP A 420 7.61 22.97 -11.33
C ASP A 420 8.87 23.82 -11.47
N THR A 421 10.03 23.16 -11.59
CA THR A 421 11.31 23.82 -11.87
C THR A 421 11.62 23.69 -13.35
N ILE A 422 11.70 24.82 -14.04
CA ILE A 422 11.94 24.88 -15.48
C ILE A 422 13.44 25.08 -15.74
N LEU A 423 14.02 24.18 -16.52
CA LEU A 423 15.40 24.24 -16.98
C LEU A 423 15.44 24.33 -18.50
N GLU A 424 16.18 25.30 -19.04
CA GLU A 424 16.41 25.44 -20.47
C GLU A 424 17.86 25.13 -20.82
N GLY A 425 18.08 24.41 -21.92
CA GLY A 425 19.43 24.16 -22.38
C GLY A 425 19.50 23.50 -23.74
N ALA A 426 20.74 23.40 -24.23
CA ALA A 426 21.07 22.71 -25.47
C ALA A 426 21.72 21.36 -25.18
N VAL A 427 21.46 20.35 -26.03
CA VAL A 427 21.87 18.95 -25.78
C VAL A 427 22.80 18.40 -26.86
#